data_AF-A0A847DIP7-F1
#
_entry.id   AF-A0A847DIP7-F1
#
_cell.length_a   1.000
_cell.length_b   1.000
_cell.length_c   1.000
_cell.angle_alpha   90.00
_cell.angle_beta   90.00
_cell.angle_gamma   90.00
#
_symmetry.space_group_name_H-M   'P 1'
#
loop_
_entity.id
_entity.type
_entity.pdbx_description
1 polymer ?
#
loop_
_entity_poly.entity_id
_entity_poly.type
_entity_poly.pdbx_seq_one_letter_code
_entity_poly.pdbx_strand_id
1 'polypeptide(L)'
;MESRMHPQQGFRSCIGIISLGKSYTQERLEAACSRALAIGSPSYKSIRAILEKGLDRLPPQKEGPQQTSFITHSNIRGREYYQSNEEGEKTYADSSNN
;
A
#
# COMPACT_ATOMS: atom_id res chain seq x y z
N MET A 1 5.68 12.55 -5.67
CA MET A 1 5.89 12.28 -7.11
C MET A 1 7.40 12.24 -7.35
N GLU A 2 8.06 11.17 -6.88
CA GLU A 2 9.51 11.06 -6.97
C GLU A 2 9.92 10.82 -8.42
N SER A 3 10.75 11.74 -8.90
CA SER A 3 11.35 11.77 -10.23
C SER A 3 11.96 10.42 -10.53
N ARG A 4 11.36 9.67 -11.47
CA ARG A 4 11.94 8.42 -11.94
C ARG A 4 13.20 8.79 -12.71
N MET A 5 14.35 8.58 -12.07
CA MET A 5 15.71 8.94 -12.48
C MET A 5 16.19 8.30 -13.81
N HIS A 6 15.30 7.67 -14.56
CA HIS A 6 15.57 7.08 -15.87
C HIS A 6 14.47 7.48 -16.87
N PRO A 7 14.73 8.41 -17.82
CA PRO A 7 13.72 8.89 -18.77
C PRO A 7 13.11 7.77 -19.63
N GLN A 8 13.85 6.70 -19.91
CA GLN A 8 13.33 5.53 -20.64
C GLN A 8 12.22 4.77 -19.89
N GLN A 9 12.23 4.75 -18.55
CA GLN A 9 11.22 3.99 -17.78
C GLN A 9 9.85 4.68 -17.73
N GLY A 10 9.83 6.02 -17.74
CA GLY A 10 8.60 6.78 -17.89
C GLY A 10 7.99 6.61 -19.28
N PHE A 11 8.83 6.69 -20.32
CA PHE A 11 8.39 6.65 -21.71
C PHE A 11 7.71 5.32 -22.10
N ARG A 12 8.28 4.17 -21.70
CA ARG A 12 7.68 2.85 -21.95
C ARG A 12 6.33 2.67 -21.26
N SER A 13 6.14 3.31 -20.11
CA SER A 13 4.88 3.27 -19.36
C SER A 13 3.78 4.01 -20.10
N CYS A 14 4.07 5.21 -20.62
CA CYS A 14 3.12 5.98 -21.43
C CYS A 14 2.74 5.25 -22.72
N ILE A 15 3.71 4.66 -23.43
CA ILE A 15 3.44 3.84 -24.63
C ILE A 15 2.54 2.66 -24.30
N GLY A 16 2.81 1.97 -23.18
CA GLY A 16 1.98 0.86 -22.72
C GLY A 16 0.53 1.27 -22.50
N ILE A 17 0.30 2.43 -21.88
CA ILE A 17 -1.05 2.97 -21.65
C ILE A 17 -1.74 3.31 -22.97
N ILE A 18 -1.05 3.96 -23.92
CA ILE A 18 -1.59 4.25 -25.25
C ILE A 18 -1.96 2.96 -25.98
N SER A 19 -1.14 1.91 -25.85
CA SER A 19 -1.43 0.60 -26.44
C SER A 19 -2.69 -0.05 -25.87
N LEU A 20 -3.03 0.18 -24.59
CA LEU A 20 -4.28 -0.33 -24.00
C LEU A 20 -5.52 0.28 -24.66
N GLY A 21 -5.45 1.53 -25.13
CA GLY A 21 -6.54 2.17 -25.88
C GLY A 21 -6.87 1.49 -27.22
N LYS A 22 -6.00 0.61 -27.72
CA LYS A 22 -6.28 -0.23 -28.89
C LYS A 22 -7.08 -1.49 -28.54
N SER A 23 -6.93 -2.00 -27.32
CA SER A 23 -7.58 -3.23 -26.85
C SER A 23 -8.87 -2.97 -26.07
N TYR A 24 -8.97 -1.81 -25.44
CA TYR A 24 -10.11 -1.40 -24.62
C TYR A 24 -10.75 -0.14 -25.20
N THR A 25 -12.08 -0.02 -25.05
CA THR A 25 -12.82 1.18 -25.45
C THR A 25 -12.37 2.40 -24.66
N GLN A 26 -12.37 3.58 -25.29
CA GLN A 26 -11.96 4.84 -24.68
C GLN A 26 -12.65 5.11 -23.33
N GLU A 27 -13.96 4.89 -23.24
CA GLU A 27 -14.73 5.10 -22.01
C GLU A 27 -14.21 4.27 -20.83
N ARG A 28 -13.84 3.01 -21.09
CA ARG A 28 -13.32 2.10 -20.07
C ARG A 28 -11.91 2.49 -19.64
N LEU A 29 -11.09 2.93 -20.58
CA LEU A 29 -9.74 3.38 -20.28
C LEU A 29 -9.75 4.65 -19.40
N GLU A 30 -10.60 5.62 -19.73
CA GLU A 30 -10.77 6.86 -18.95
C GLU A 30 -11.28 6.57 -17.53
N ALA A 31 -12.28 5.69 -17.40
CA ALA A 31 -12.77 5.24 -16.09
C ALA A 31 -11.68 4.53 -15.27
N ALA A 32 -10.86 3.70 -15.92
CA ALA A 32 -9.75 3.02 -15.27
C ALA A 32 -8.65 3.99 -14.81
N CYS A 33 -8.29 4.97 -15.64
CA CYS A 33 -7.33 6.03 -15.30
C CYS A 33 -7.84 6.87 -14.12
N SER A 34 -9.10 7.27 -14.14
CA SER A 34 -9.74 8.01 -13.04
C SER A 34 -9.69 7.23 -11.73
N ARG A 35 -9.98 5.93 -11.76
CA ARG A 35 -9.87 5.06 -10.60
C ARG A 35 -8.43 4.88 -10.12
N ALA A 36 -7.46 4.74 -11.03
CA ALA A 36 -6.06 4.63 -10.68
C ALA A 36 -5.52 5.90 -10.01
N LEU A 37 -6.00 7.07 -10.44
CA LEU A 37 -5.69 8.36 -9.83
C LEU A 37 -6.31 8.48 -8.43
N ALA A 38 -7.56 8.05 -8.24
CA ALA A 38 -8.21 8.05 -6.94
C ALA A 38 -7.44 7.20 -5.91
N ILE A 39 -6.93 6.03 -6.33
CA ILE A 39 -6.11 5.14 -5.49
C ILE A 39 -4.68 5.70 -5.28
N GLY A 40 -4.26 6.73 -6.02
CA GLY A 40 -2.90 7.29 -5.95
C GLY A 40 -1.84 6.42 -6.66
N SER A 41 -2.24 5.51 -7.55
CA SER A 41 -1.34 4.60 -8.27
C SER A 41 -1.56 4.63 -9.80
N PRO A 42 -1.22 5.73 -10.50
CA PRO A 42 -1.38 5.86 -11.95
C PRO A 42 -0.25 5.14 -12.72
N SER A 43 -0.10 3.83 -12.52
CA SER A 43 0.88 3.01 -13.23
C SER A 43 0.21 2.14 -14.29
N TYR A 44 0.93 1.79 -15.36
CA TYR A 44 0.44 0.85 -16.38
C TYR A 44 -0.10 -0.45 -15.76
N LYS A 45 0.62 -1.00 -14.76
CA LYS A 45 0.22 -2.23 -14.06
C LYS A 45 -1.11 -2.06 -13.33
N SER A 46 -1.31 -0.91 -12.66
CA SER A 46 -2.53 -0.59 -11.94
C SER A 46 -3.71 -0.43 -12.91
N ILE A 47 -3.54 0.34 -13.99
CA ILE A 47 -4.57 0.57 -15.01
C ILE A 47 -4.95 -0.74 -15.69
N ARG A 48 -3.97 -1.56 -16.09
CA ARG A 48 -4.20 -2.88 -16.67
C ARG A 48 -4.98 -3.78 -15.70
N ALA A 49 -4.58 -3.85 -14.44
CA ALA A 49 -5.27 -4.67 -13.45
C ALA A 49 -6.72 -4.21 -13.21
N ILE A 50 -6.99 -2.90 -13.24
CA ILE A 50 -8.34 -2.33 -13.14
C ILE A 50 -9.20 -2.78 -14.34
N LEU A 51 -8.67 -2.70 -15.56
CA LEU A 51 -9.35 -3.11 -16.78
C LEU A 51 -9.59 -4.62 -16.87
N GLU A 52 -8.59 -5.43 -16.48
CA GLU A 52 -8.68 -6.89 -16.46
C GLU A 52 -9.72 -7.38 -15.45
N LYS A 53 -9.80 -6.72 -14.29
CA LYS A 53 -10.79 -7.06 -13.24
C LYS A 53 -12.16 -6.41 -13.46
N GLY A 54 -12.34 -5.61 -14.51
CA GLY A 54 -13.59 -4.89 -14.78
C GLY A 54 -13.96 -3.86 -13.70
N LEU A 55 -12.97 -3.41 -12.92
CA LEU A 55 -13.18 -2.45 -11.83
C LEU A 55 -13.60 -1.08 -12.36
N ASP A 56 -13.34 -0.79 -13.64
CA ASP A 56 -13.81 0.41 -14.33
C ASP A 56 -15.33 0.58 -14.33
N ARG A 57 -16.09 -0.52 -14.22
CA ARG A 57 -17.57 -0.51 -14.25
C ARG A 57 -18.20 -0.42 -12.88
N LEU A 58 -17.42 -0.64 -11.82
CA LEU A 58 -17.92 -0.59 -10.46
C LEU A 58 -18.00 0.87 -10.01
N PRO A 59 -19.01 1.22 -9.19
CA PRO A 59 -19.07 2.54 -8.59
C PRO A 59 -17.76 2.80 -7.82
N PRO A 60 -17.26 4.05 -7.80
CA PRO A 60 -16.09 4.39 -7.01
C PRO A 60 -16.39 3.98 -5.57
N GLN A 61 -15.59 3.06 -5.03
CA GLN A 61 -15.71 2.69 -3.63
C GLN A 61 -15.38 3.96 -2.87
N LYS A 62 -16.39 4.60 -2.27
CA LYS A 62 -16.18 5.71 -1.35
C LYS A 62 -15.14 5.22 -0.36
N GLU A 63 -14.01 5.90 -0.34
CA GLU A 63 -13.00 5.74 0.68
C GLU A 63 -13.61 6.28 1.97
N GLY A 64 -14.54 5.52 2.56
CA GLY A 64 -14.81 5.64 3.97
C GLY A 64 -13.49 5.39 4.68
N PRO A 65 -13.20 6.10 5.78
CA PRO A 65 -11.99 5.86 6.55
C PRO A 65 -11.90 4.35 6.76
N GLN A 66 -10.84 3.74 6.22
CA GLN A 66 -10.48 2.37 6.57
C GLN A 66 -10.31 2.42 8.08
N GLN A 67 -11.37 2.05 8.82
CA GLN A 67 -11.27 1.80 10.24
C GLN A 67 -10.29 0.65 10.32
N THR A 68 -9.03 0.99 10.54
CA THR A 68 -8.07 0.10 11.17
C THR A 68 -8.65 -0.13 12.55
N SER A 69 -9.62 -1.04 12.67
CA SER A 69 -10.00 -1.61 13.94
C SER A 69 -8.68 -2.14 14.51
N PHE A 70 -8.18 -1.50 15.57
CA PHE A 70 -7.00 -1.95 16.27
C PHE A 70 -7.23 -3.43 16.56
N ILE A 71 -6.45 -4.30 15.92
CA ILE A 71 -6.67 -5.73 16.07
C ILE A 71 -6.15 -6.07 17.45
N THR A 72 -7.05 -6.21 18.42
CA THR A 72 -6.70 -6.66 19.76
C THR A 72 -6.48 -8.17 19.70
N HIS A 73 -5.22 -8.60 19.58
CA HIS A 73 -4.85 -10.00 19.70
C HIS A 73 -4.29 -10.27 21.10
N SER A 74 -4.55 -11.47 21.64
CA SER A 74 -4.03 -11.94 22.93
C SER A 74 -2.49 -11.88 23.04
N ASN A 75 -1.78 -11.79 21.91
CA ASN A 75 -0.31 -11.76 21.87
C ASN A 75 0.27 -10.36 21.66
N ILE A 76 -0.57 -9.33 21.49
CA ILE A 76 -0.11 -7.95 21.41
C ILE A 76 -0.01 -7.42 22.84
N ARG A 77 1.22 -7.29 23.32
CA ARG A 77 1.52 -6.71 24.63
C ARG A 77 1.49 -5.18 24.50
N GLY A 78 0.70 -4.54 25.35
CA GLY A 78 0.53 -3.08 25.35
C GLY A 78 1.78 -2.31 25.76
N ARG A 79 1.75 -0.99 25.59
CA ARG A 79 2.82 -0.07 26.02
C ARG A 79 3.23 -0.30 27.49
N GLU A 80 2.25 -0.59 28.34
CA GLU A 80 2.41 -0.92 29.75
C GLU A 80 3.38 -2.09 30.03
N TYR A 81 3.49 -3.07 29.13
CA TYR A 81 4.45 -4.18 29.25
C TYR A 81 5.91 -3.71 29.19
N TYR A 82 6.19 -2.63 28.46
CA TYR A 82 7.55 -2.10 28.29
C TYR A 82 7.88 -0.95 29.25
N GLN A 83 6.88 -0.29 29.83
CA GLN A 83 7.08 0.84 30.76
C GLN A 83 7.51 0.40 32.16
N SER A 84 7.27 -0.86 32.54
CA SER A 84 7.60 -1.37 33.88
C SER A 84 9.05 -1.86 34.02
N ASN A 85 9.89 -1.68 32.99
CA ASN A 85 11.28 -2.16 32.97
C ASN A 85 12.33 -1.08 33.27
N GLU A 86 11.94 0.09 33.78
CA GLU A 86 12.91 1.10 34.24
C GLU A 86 13.24 0.99 35.75
N GLU A 87 12.59 0.10 36.50
CA GLU A 87 12.85 -0.10 37.93
C GLU A 87 12.86 -1.60 38.29
N GLY A 88 13.98 -2.29 38.01
CA GLY A 88 14.09 -3.74 38.32
C GLY A 88 15.48 -4.33 38.10
N GLU A 89 16.36 -4.12 39.08
CA GLU A 89 17.54 -4.92 39.43
C GLU A 89 18.57 -5.28 38.33
N LYS A 90 19.59 -4.42 38.27
CA LYS A 90 20.98 -4.88 38.25
C LYS A 90 21.26 -5.71 39.51
N THR A 91 21.21 -7.03 39.46
CA THR A 91 22.08 -7.91 40.27
C THR A 91 22.07 -9.33 39.73
N TYR A 92 23.11 -9.70 38.99
CA TYR A 92 23.76 -11.01 39.19
C TYR A 92 25.25 -10.75 39.12
N ALA A 93 25.77 -10.29 40.25
CA ALA A 93 27.19 -10.29 40.52
C ALA A 93 27.64 -11.75 40.73
N ASP A 94 28.75 -12.05 40.08
CA ASP A 94 29.76 -13.04 40.44
C ASP A 94 29.80 -13.37 41.93
N SER A 95 29.76 -14.65 42.30
CA SER A 95 30.54 -15.20 43.42
C SER A 95 30.46 -16.73 43.47
N SER A 96 31.64 -17.33 43.34
CA SER A 96 31.99 -18.70 43.70
C SER A 96 31.58 -19.12 45.12
N ASN A 97 31.56 -20.45 45.28
CA ASN A 97 31.92 -21.23 46.48
C ASN A 97 30.79 -21.65 47.45
N ASN A 98 30.38 -22.91 47.36
CA ASN A 98 30.78 -23.97 48.31
C ASN A 98 30.46 -25.35 47.71
#